data_AF-A0A7Y5SCA5-F1
#
_entry.id   AF-A0A7Y5SCA5-F1
#
_cell.length_a   1.000
_cell.length_b   1.000
_cell.length_c   1.000
_cell.angle_alpha   90.00
_cell.angle_beta   90.00
_cell.angle_gamma   90.00
#
_symmetry.space_group_name_H-M   'P 1'
#
loop_
_entity.id
_entity.type
_entity.pdbx_description
1 polymer ?
#
loop_
_entity_poly.entity_id
_entity_poly.type
_entity_poly.pdbx_seq_one_letter_code
_entity_poly.pdbx_strand_id
1 'polypeptide(L)'
;MRRPALIGDLVAAFVLGLGTFYGILEIRPAPDFLTGLFIAFPGLLFFAAMAAGAAFLGHGWPVRRGGALYCASCGHAVAAEDSRLLPYCGECGKPWRHFGRRVRGRLITHHPRLVIGAALLALAMLGMWARTFATRQLLAQTPDWLLIRQVGVLSWGDLQEEWRELGRRTLSPPADRQLLVTLLNRRARDGSLPSALAVYIQSRANSATLPSDLATRWLAELFDARLITPESVEAGERIPIDIIGRFSAGWTGVADEPQVLLCGVTIDGSEVAQSRWERPVATSLFGLDRAVFAHSQRTEKPGTITIEARGWFFVGQPDQRVTYDALGSPTLPMNVYARPFSFSRTVEVRPALPSTKNGT
;
A
#
# COMPACT_ATOMS: atom_id res chain seq x y z
N MET A 1 27.53 2.22 43.11
CA MET A 1 26.42 2.45 42.15
C MET A 1 26.96 2.29 40.73
N ARG A 2 26.62 1.20 40.02
CA ARG A 2 27.04 0.92 38.62
C ARG A 2 25.98 1.27 37.57
N ARG A 3 24.91 1.97 37.96
CA ARG A 3 23.70 2.18 37.13
C ARG A 3 23.94 2.81 35.74
N PRO A 4 24.79 3.83 35.54
CA PRO A 4 24.89 4.48 34.23
C PRO A 4 25.63 3.65 33.17
N ALA A 5 26.65 2.89 33.56
CA ALA A 5 27.32 1.95 32.64
C ALA A 5 26.34 0.87 32.17
N LEU A 6 25.57 0.30 33.10
CA LEU A 6 24.57 -0.71 32.79
C LEU A 6 23.46 -0.18 31.87
N ILE A 7 23.05 1.09 32.02
CA ILE A 7 22.10 1.74 31.10
C ILE A 7 22.72 1.88 29.70
N GLY A 8 23.97 2.33 29.59
CA GLY A 8 24.68 2.43 28.31
C GLY A 8 24.80 1.09 27.59
N ASP A 9 25.17 0.03 28.32
CA ASP A 9 25.30 -1.33 27.78
C ASP A 9 23.95 -1.88 27.31
N LEU A 10 22.87 -1.64 28.07
CA LEU A 10 21.52 -2.05 27.69
C LEU A 10 21.05 -1.32 26.42
N VAL A 11 21.30 -0.01 26.30
CA VAL A 11 20.99 0.76 25.08
C VAL A 11 21.80 0.25 23.91
N ALA A 12 23.11 0.01 24.08
CA ALA A 12 23.96 -0.52 23.03
C ALA A 12 23.50 -1.91 22.55
N ALA A 13 23.17 -2.81 23.48
CA ALA A 13 22.65 -4.14 23.16
C ALA A 13 21.32 -4.06 22.41
N PHE A 14 20.41 -3.18 22.83
CA PHE A 14 19.13 -2.95 22.14
C PHE A 14 19.34 -2.44 20.70
N VAL A 15 20.24 -1.47 20.51
CA VAL A 15 20.58 -0.92 19.19
C VAL A 15 21.21 -1.98 18.27
N LEU A 16 22.08 -2.85 18.80
CA LEU A 16 22.63 -3.98 18.04
C LEU A 16 21.56 -5.02 17.69
N GLY A 17 20.61 -5.27 18.59
CA GLY A 17 19.47 -6.13 18.31
C GLY A 17 18.62 -5.60 17.15
N LEU A 18 18.33 -4.30 17.14
CA LEU A 18 17.65 -3.64 16.01
C LEU A 18 18.46 -3.72 14.73
N GLY A 19 19.78 -3.49 14.79
CA GLY A 19 20.66 -3.59 13.62
C GLY A 19 20.72 -5.00 13.04
N THR A 20 20.74 -6.02 13.90
CA THR A 20 20.69 -7.43 13.48
C THR A 20 19.37 -7.75 12.79
N PHE A 21 18.24 -7.31 13.38
CA PHE A 21 16.92 -7.49 12.79
C PHE A 21 16.80 -6.79 11.43
N TYR A 22 17.28 -5.55 11.33
CA TYR A 22 17.35 -4.80 10.06
C TYR A 22 18.18 -5.56 9.01
N GLY A 23 19.38 -6.03 9.38
CA GLY A 23 20.23 -6.81 8.47
C GLY A 23 19.55 -8.08 7.96
N ILE A 24 18.82 -8.81 8.81
CA ILE A 24 18.08 -10.01 8.39
C ILE A 24 16.99 -9.66 7.36
N LEU A 25 16.26 -8.56 7.57
CA LEU A 25 15.21 -8.13 6.64
C LEU A 25 15.76 -7.72 5.27
N GLU A 26 16.94 -7.08 5.23
CA GLU A 26 17.59 -6.65 3.98
C GLU A 26 18.32 -7.79 3.26
N ILE A 27 18.91 -8.73 3.99
CA ILE A 27 19.63 -9.86 3.40
C ILE A 27 18.68 -10.88 2.79
N ARG A 28 17.51 -11.13 3.43
CA ARG A 28 16.57 -12.17 3.01
C ARG A 28 16.05 -12.06 1.56
N PRO A 29 15.70 -10.87 1.03
CA PRO A 29 15.24 -10.74 -0.36
C PRO A 29 16.37 -10.72 -1.40
N ALA A 30 17.64 -10.67 -0.98
CA ALA A 30 18.76 -10.58 -1.91
C ALA A 30 18.97 -11.91 -2.67
N PRO A 31 19.44 -11.84 -3.93
CA PRO A 31 19.67 -13.04 -4.75
C PRO A 31 20.74 -13.97 -4.17
N ASP A 32 21.70 -13.42 -3.42
CA ASP A 32 22.73 -14.14 -2.69
C ASP A 32 23.13 -13.38 -1.41
N PHE A 33 23.78 -14.09 -0.49
CA PHE A 33 24.16 -13.56 0.81
C PHE A 33 25.16 -12.39 0.73
N LEU A 34 26.10 -12.41 -0.20
CA LEU A 34 27.12 -11.34 -0.31
C LEU A 34 26.50 -10.04 -0.80
N THR A 35 25.59 -10.12 -1.79
CA THR A 35 24.80 -8.97 -2.25
C THR A 35 23.94 -8.41 -1.12
N GLY A 36 23.24 -9.28 -0.38
CA GLY A 36 22.45 -8.87 0.78
C GLY A 36 23.31 -8.19 1.86
N LEU A 37 24.47 -8.77 2.18
CA LEU A 37 25.40 -8.21 3.15
C LEU A 37 25.92 -6.84 2.70
N PHE A 38 26.27 -6.68 1.43
CA PHE A 38 26.72 -5.41 0.87
C PHE A 38 25.64 -4.32 0.95
N ILE A 39 24.38 -4.67 0.65
CA ILE A 39 23.23 -3.76 0.77
C ILE A 39 22.99 -3.37 2.24
N ALA A 40 23.06 -4.32 3.16
CA ALA A 40 22.81 -4.11 4.58
C ALA A 40 23.98 -3.41 5.31
N PHE A 41 25.21 -3.50 4.77
CA PHE A 41 26.44 -3.08 5.44
C PHE A 41 26.43 -1.62 5.94
N PRO A 42 25.99 -0.61 5.15
CA PRO A 42 25.90 0.76 5.64
C PRO A 42 24.96 0.92 6.84
N GLY A 43 23.84 0.19 6.85
CA GLY A 43 22.90 0.18 7.97
C GLY A 43 23.52 -0.48 9.21
N LEU A 44 24.18 -1.63 9.04
CA LEU A 44 24.89 -2.31 10.12
C LEU A 44 25.99 -1.45 10.73
N LEU A 45 26.77 -0.73 9.92
CA LEU A 45 27.77 0.23 10.38
C LEU A 45 27.14 1.36 11.19
N PHE A 46 25.99 1.89 10.75
CA PHE A 46 25.25 2.91 11.49
C PHE A 46 24.83 2.41 12.88
N PHE A 47 24.24 1.22 12.98
CA PHE A 47 23.84 0.65 14.27
C PHE A 47 25.05 0.34 15.17
N ALA A 48 26.15 -0.14 14.59
CA ALA A 48 27.39 -0.37 15.32
C ALA A 48 27.97 0.94 15.90
N ALA A 49 28.00 2.01 15.10
CA ALA A 49 28.46 3.33 15.55
C ALA A 49 27.56 3.90 16.65
N MET A 50 26.23 3.74 16.51
CA MET A 50 25.25 4.14 17.53
C MET A 50 25.45 3.38 18.85
N ALA A 51 25.62 2.06 18.78
CA ALA A 51 25.83 1.21 19.95
C ALA A 51 27.15 1.53 20.66
N ALA A 52 28.24 1.68 19.90
CA ALA A 52 29.54 2.09 20.43
C ALA A 52 29.45 3.47 21.09
N GLY A 53 28.79 4.44 20.43
CA GLY A 53 28.57 5.77 20.97
C GLY A 53 27.81 5.75 22.32
N ALA A 54 26.73 4.99 22.40
CA ALA A 54 25.94 4.82 23.61
C ALA A 54 26.74 4.17 24.76
N ALA A 55 27.51 3.12 24.46
CA ALA A 55 28.37 2.46 25.46
C ALA A 55 29.46 3.41 25.98
N PHE A 56 30.12 4.16 25.10
CA PHE A 56 31.11 5.17 25.48
C PHE A 56 30.52 6.28 26.35
N LEU A 57 29.30 6.75 26.05
CA LEU A 57 28.59 7.71 26.89
C LEU A 57 28.23 7.13 28.26
N GLY A 58 27.71 5.90 28.32
CA GLY A 58 27.36 5.23 29.57
C GLY A 58 28.56 4.97 30.48
N HIS A 59 29.68 4.52 29.90
CA HIS A 59 30.95 4.32 30.62
C HIS A 59 31.72 5.60 30.92
N GLY A 60 31.50 6.66 30.14
CA GLY A 60 32.06 7.99 30.37
C GLY A 60 31.25 8.83 31.35
N TRP A 61 30.00 8.45 31.60
CA TRP A 61 29.05 9.20 32.43
C TRP A 61 29.62 9.46 33.82
N PRO A 62 29.42 10.66 34.40
CA PRO A 62 29.95 10.97 35.72
C PRO A 62 29.49 9.96 36.78
N VAL A 63 30.44 9.28 37.42
CA VAL A 63 30.16 8.34 38.54
C VAL A 63 30.86 8.85 39.79
N ARG A 64 30.19 8.70 40.93
CA ARG A 64 30.79 9.00 42.23
C ARG A 64 31.55 7.80 42.79
N ARG A 65 32.82 7.97 43.17
CA ARG A 65 33.66 6.94 43.82
C ARG A 65 34.20 7.42 45.17
N GLY A 66 34.33 6.50 46.13
CA GLY A 66 34.82 6.78 47.49
C GLY A 66 33.72 6.97 48.53
N GLY A 67 34.09 6.89 49.81
CA GLY A 67 33.16 7.00 50.95
C GLY A 67 32.92 8.42 51.45
N ALA A 68 33.81 9.36 51.13
CA ALA A 68 33.74 10.75 51.59
C ALA A 68 32.47 11.46 51.09
N LEU A 69 31.95 12.38 51.90
CA LEU A 69 30.79 13.20 51.56
C LEU A 69 31.24 14.44 50.77
N TYR A 70 30.49 14.75 49.71
CA TYR A 70 30.71 15.92 48.87
C TYR A 70 29.43 16.74 48.76
N CYS A 71 29.57 18.04 48.49
CA CYS A 71 28.45 18.91 48.14
C CYS A 71 27.82 18.43 46.84
N ALA A 72 26.50 18.19 46.83
CA ALA A 72 25.79 17.79 45.63
C ALA A 72 25.84 18.84 44.52
N SER A 73 25.97 20.12 44.88
CA SER A 73 25.95 21.21 43.91
C SER A 73 27.31 21.58 43.33
N CYS A 74 28.34 21.74 44.17
CA CYS A 74 29.66 22.19 43.70
C CYS A 74 30.73 21.08 43.76
N GLY A 75 30.43 19.93 44.36
CA GLY A 75 31.38 18.83 44.47
C GLY A 75 32.52 19.05 45.47
N HIS A 76 32.46 20.09 46.31
CA HIS A 76 33.46 20.31 47.37
C HIS A 76 33.37 19.23 48.47
N ALA A 77 34.52 18.76 48.94
CA ALA A 77 34.61 17.73 49.97
C ALA A 77 34.18 18.27 51.34
N VAL A 78 33.45 17.47 52.12
CA VAL A 78 33.15 17.81 53.51
C VAL A 78 34.41 17.50 54.33
N ALA A 79 35.00 18.52 54.97
CA ALA A 79 36.05 18.33 55.97
C ALA A 79 35.50 17.43 57.10
N ALA A 80 36.34 16.53 57.62
CA ALA A 80 36.02 15.37 58.46
C ALA A 80 34.80 15.49 59.41
N GLU A 81 34.13 14.34 59.64
CA GLU A 81 32.86 14.19 60.38
C GLU A 81 32.82 14.87 61.77
N ASP A 82 33.97 15.16 62.36
CA ASP A 82 34.11 15.77 63.69
C ASP A 82 34.10 17.31 63.68
N SER A 83 34.14 17.93 62.50
CA SER A 83 34.04 19.39 62.38
C SER A 83 32.57 19.82 62.47
N ARG A 84 32.25 20.66 63.47
CA ARG A 84 30.91 21.24 63.69
C ARG A 84 30.24 21.58 62.36
N LEU A 85 29.21 20.81 62.01
CA LEU A 85 28.56 20.83 60.70
C LEU A 85 28.04 22.24 60.38
N LEU A 86 28.80 23.01 59.60
CA LEU A 86 28.31 24.26 59.05
C LEU A 86 27.00 23.98 58.28
N PRO A 87 25.95 24.80 58.46
CA PRO A 87 24.67 24.56 57.79
C PRO A 87 24.75 24.70 56.26
N TYR A 88 25.78 25.40 55.76
CA TYR A 88 26.01 25.72 54.35
C TYR A 88 27.38 25.23 53.85
N CYS A 89 27.49 24.98 52.55
CA CYS A 89 28.74 24.65 51.87
C CYS A 89 29.65 25.88 51.82
N GLY A 90 30.90 25.75 52.30
CA GLY A 90 31.87 26.85 52.34
C GLY A 90 32.24 27.42 50.96
N GLU A 91 32.13 26.63 49.89
CA GLU A 91 32.45 27.08 48.53
C GLU A 91 31.27 27.76 47.82
N CYS A 92 30.08 27.16 47.88
CA CYS A 92 28.95 27.57 47.05
C CYS A 92 27.76 28.14 47.84
N GLY A 93 27.87 28.25 49.16
CA GLY A 93 26.83 28.79 50.05
C GLY A 93 25.55 27.96 50.15
N LYS A 94 25.41 26.84 49.42
CA LYS A 94 24.18 26.04 49.43
C LYS A 94 24.06 25.20 50.72
N PRO A 95 22.85 25.09 51.30
CA PRO A 95 22.63 24.34 52.53
C PRO A 95 22.94 22.85 52.36
N TRP A 96 23.46 22.22 53.42
CA TRP A 96 23.76 20.78 53.44
C TRP A 96 22.55 19.91 53.81
N ARG A 97 21.64 20.42 54.66
CA ARG A 97 20.63 19.62 55.38
C ARG A 97 19.24 19.55 54.75
N HIS A 98 18.87 20.47 53.86
CA HIS A 98 17.55 20.44 53.22
C HIS A 98 17.63 19.90 51.78
N PHE A 99 16.89 18.81 51.54
CA PHE A 99 16.71 18.12 50.25
C PHE A 99 17.99 17.57 49.59
N GLY A 100 18.67 16.63 50.26
CA GLY A 100 19.60 15.69 49.60
C GLY A 100 20.98 16.23 49.18
N ARG A 101 21.45 17.36 49.72
CA ARG A 101 22.65 18.06 49.21
C ARG A 101 24.01 17.53 49.67
N ARG A 102 24.04 16.32 50.23
CA ARG A 102 25.27 15.53 50.44
C ARG A 102 25.21 14.27 49.62
N VAL A 103 26.27 14.03 48.86
CA VAL A 103 26.42 12.86 48.00
C VAL A 103 27.73 12.18 48.34
N ARG A 104 27.69 10.87 48.51
CA ARG A 104 28.89 10.07 48.76
C ARG A 104 29.69 9.93 47.47
N GLY A 105 31.01 10.13 47.58
CA GLY A 105 32.00 9.92 46.54
C GLY A 105 32.28 11.13 45.65
N ARG A 106 33.55 11.24 45.23
CA ARG A 106 34.05 12.25 44.29
C ARG A 106 33.48 11.95 42.92
N LEU A 107 33.00 12.98 42.23
CA LEU A 107 32.59 12.85 40.85
C LEU A 107 33.84 12.61 39.98
N ILE A 108 33.89 11.45 39.33
CA ILE A 108 34.93 11.11 38.36
C ILE A 108 34.24 11.03 37.01
N THR A 109 34.71 11.85 36.08
CA THR A 109 34.22 11.91 34.70
C THR A 109 35.37 11.54 33.78
N HIS A 110 35.13 10.64 32.83
CA HIS A 110 36.12 10.30 31.82
C HIS A 110 35.81 11.07 30.53
N HIS A 111 36.21 12.36 30.51
CA HIS A 111 35.93 13.28 29.39
C HIS A 111 36.26 12.71 28.00
N PRO A 112 37.39 12.01 27.77
CA PRO A 112 37.68 11.43 26.44
C PRO A 112 36.61 10.44 25.97
N ARG A 113 36.06 9.62 26.87
CA ARG A 113 34.99 8.66 26.54
C ARG A 113 33.70 9.36 26.18
N LEU A 114 33.36 10.43 26.90
CA LEU A 114 32.18 11.24 26.57
C LEU A 114 32.30 11.92 25.20
N VAL A 115 33.47 12.49 24.90
CA VAL A 115 33.72 13.15 23.61
C VAL A 115 33.66 12.14 22.46
N ILE A 116 34.33 10.99 22.59
CA ILE A 116 34.30 9.93 21.57
C ILE A 116 32.87 9.41 21.39
N GLY A 117 32.14 9.14 22.48
CA GLY A 117 30.76 8.65 22.42
C GLY A 117 29.83 9.64 21.72
N ALA A 118 29.92 10.93 22.07
CA ALA A 118 29.15 11.98 21.42
C ALA A 118 29.51 12.15 19.94
N ALA A 119 30.80 12.09 19.59
CA ALA A 119 31.27 12.19 18.22
C ALA A 119 30.77 11.03 17.35
N LEU A 120 30.79 9.79 17.87
CA LEU A 120 30.27 8.62 17.16
C LEU A 120 28.75 8.71 16.90
N LEU A 121 27.98 9.16 17.90
CA LEU A 121 26.54 9.38 17.72
C LEU A 121 26.26 10.49 16.71
N ALA A 122 26.97 11.62 16.81
CA ALA A 122 26.84 12.72 15.86
C ALA A 122 27.18 12.27 14.43
N LEU A 123 28.26 11.51 14.26
CA LEU A 123 28.66 10.96 12.96
C LEU A 123 27.63 9.98 12.40
N ALA A 124 27.06 9.11 13.23
CA ALA A 124 26.00 8.19 12.81
C ALA A 124 24.75 8.96 12.36
N MET A 125 24.30 9.96 13.14
CA MET A 125 23.17 10.80 12.78
C MET A 125 23.42 11.60 11.50
N LEU A 126 24.62 12.18 11.34
CA LEU A 126 25.04 12.87 10.12
C LEU A 126 25.07 11.93 8.92
N GLY A 127 25.54 10.69 9.08
CA GLY A 127 25.53 9.68 8.01
C GLY A 127 24.13 9.33 7.55
N MET A 128 23.18 9.16 8.49
CA MET A 128 21.78 8.91 8.16
C MET A 128 21.12 10.11 7.45
N TRP A 129 21.42 11.32 7.92
CA TRP A 129 20.97 12.56 7.27
C TRP A 129 21.56 12.72 5.87
N ALA A 130 22.86 12.53 5.73
CA ALA A 130 23.57 12.60 4.46
C ALA A 130 23.05 11.57 3.48
N ARG A 131 22.79 10.32 3.90
CA ARG A 131 22.16 9.29 3.07
C ARG A 131 20.77 9.72 2.61
N THR A 132 19.91 10.16 3.53
CA THR A 132 18.55 10.60 3.19
C THR A 132 18.57 11.76 2.19
N PHE A 133 19.46 12.74 2.41
CA PHE A 133 19.63 13.87 1.51
C PHE A 133 20.22 13.46 0.16
N ALA A 134 21.26 12.61 0.15
CA ALA A 134 21.88 12.10 -1.06
C ALA A 134 20.88 11.30 -1.90
N THR A 135 20.07 10.43 -1.30
CA THR A 135 19.00 9.70 -2.00
C THR A 135 18.02 10.68 -2.64
N ARG A 136 17.55 11.70 -1.91
CA ARG A 136 16.64 12.72 -2.48
C ARG A 136 17.27 13.51 -3.62
N GLN A 137 18.54 13.90 -3.48
CA GLN A 137 19.26 14.62 -4.53
C GLN A 137 19.50 13.75 -5.77
N LEU A 138 19.90 12.49 -5.57
CA LEU A 138 20.05 11.51 -6.64
C LEU A 138 18.72 11.30 -7.36
N LEU A 139 17.63 11.09 -6.61
CA LEU A 139 16.29 10.95 -7.17
C LEU A 139 15.87 12.18 -7.96
N ALA A 140 16.15 13.40 -7.48
CA ALA A 140 15.86 14.63 -8.20
C ALA A 140 16.63 14.75 -9.54
N GLN A 141 17.82 14.15 -9.62
CA GLN A 141 18.62 14.12 -10.85
C GLN A 141 18.30 12.92 -11.75
N THR A 142 17.65 11.88 -11.23
CA THR A 142 17.25 10.70 -11.99
C THR A 142 16.31 11.10 -13.12
N PRO A 143 16.52 10.66 -14.38
CA PRO A 143 15.61 10.97 -15.47
C PRO A 143 14.27 10.24 -15.34
N ASP A 144 13.19 10.83 -15.87
CA ASP A 144 11.81 10.32 -15.73
C ASP A 144 11.66 8.86 -16.18
N TRP A 145 12.28 8.47 -17.29
CA TRP A 145 12.19 7.10 -17.82
C TRP A 145 12.71 6.05 -16.83
N LEU A 146 13.72 6.40 -16.02
CA LEU A 146 14.31 5.50 -15.04
C LEU A 146 13.42 5.39 -13.80
N LEU A 147 12.88 6.52 -13.32
CA LEU A 147 11.88 6.53 -12.24
C LEU A 147 10.63 5.71 -12.64
N ILE A 148 10.13 5.89 -13.85
CA ILE A 148 8.99 5.13 -14.39
C ILE A 148 9.33 3.64 -14.44
N ARG A 149 10.54 3.27 -14.90
CA ARG A 149 10.97 1.86 -14.91
C ARG A 149 11.02 1.27 -13.51
N GLN A 150 11.49 2.02 -12.52
CA GLN A 150 11.52 1.60 -11.11
C GLN A 150 10.10 1.36 -10.56
N VAL A 151 9.13 2.21 -10.91
CA VAL A 151 7.70 2.00 -10.61
C VAL A 151 7.18 0.68 -11.15
N GLY A 152 7.71 0.18 -12.27
CA GLY A 152 7.32 -1.11 -12.83
C GLY A 152 7.90 -2.34 -12.12
N VAL A 153 8.99 -2.20 -11.37
CA VAL A 153 9.80 -3.33 -10.89
C VAL A 153 9.93 -3.40 -9.36
N LEU A 154 10.10 -2.26 -8.69
CA LEU A 154 10.38 -2.24 -7.24
C LEU A 154 9.15 -2.59 -6.41
N SER A 155 9.38 -3.18 -5.23
CA SER A 155 8.32 -3.41 -4.25
C SER A 155 7.75 -2.08 -3.71
N TRP A 156 6.53 -2.06 -3.18
CA TRP A 156 5.95 -0.81 -2.66
C TRP A 156 6.76 -0.19 -1.52
N GLY A 157 7.41 -1.01 -0.68
CA GLY A 157 8.25 -0.51 0.42
C GLY A 157 9.44 0.30 -0.10
N ASP A 158 10.05 -0.16 -1.18
CA ASP A 158 11.23 0.47 -1.77
C ASP A 158 10.88 1.61 -2.74
N LEU A 159 9.63 1.67 -3.23
CA LEU A 159 9.19 2.60 -4.28
C LEU A 159 8.70 3.96 -3.77
N GLN A 160 8.50 4.13 -2.46
CA GLN A 160 7.75 5.27 -1.93
C GLN A 160 8.39 6.63 -2.26
N GLU A 161 9.72 6.71 -2.26
CA GLU A 161 10.44 7.96 -2.54
C GLU A 161 10.46 8.26 -4.05
N GLU A 162 10.66 7.25 -4.89
CA GLU A 162 10.59 7.36 -6.36
C GLU A 162 9.20 7.80 -6.81
N TRP A 163 8.14 7.19 -6.25
CA TRP A 163 6.76 7.56 -6.55
C TRP A 163 6.45 8.99 -6.11
N ARG A 164 6.91 9.38 -4.92
CA ARG A 164 6.75 10.75 -4.42
C ARG A 164 7.48 11.76 -5.31
N GLU A 165 8.69 11.44 -5.74
CA GLU A 165 9.47 12.29 -6.64
C GLU A 165 8.80 12.39 -8.01
N LEU A 166 8.34 11.28 -8.58
CA LEU A 166 7.60 11.28 -9.85
C LEU A 166 6.32 12.13 -9.75
N GLY A 167 5.62 12.08 -8.62
CA GLY A 167 4.43 12.91 -8.36
C GLY A 167 4.72 14.41 -8.22
N ARG A 168 5.97 14.83 -7.97
CA ARG A 168 6.38 16.25 -7.96
C ARG A 168 6.72 16.78 -9.35
N ARG A 169 6.92 15.89 -10.33
CA ARG A 169 7.37 16.26 -11.67
C ARG A 169 6.19 16.49 -12.60
N THR A 170 6.34 17.48 -13.46
CA THR A 170 5.45 17.65 -14.60
C THR A 170 5.91 16.72 -15.71
N LEU A 171 5.27 15.55 -15.82
CA LEU A 171 5.58 14.58 -16.86
C LEU A 171 5.17 15.12 -18.24
N SER A 172 6.03 14.92 -19.23
CA SER A 172 5.65 15.12 -20.63
C SER A 172 4.56 14.11 -21.05
N PRO A 173 3.70 14.41 -22.03
CA PRO A 173 2.68 13.47 -22.52
C PRO A 173 3.21 12.05 -22.87
N PRO A 174 4.38 11.87 -23.52
CA PRO A 174 4.91 10.53 -23.75
C PRO A 174 5.37 9.83 -22.47
N ALA A 175 5.95 10.56 -21.51
CA ALA A 175 6.35 9.99 -20.22
C ALA A 175 5.14 9.58 -19.37
N ASP A 176 4.09 10.39 -19.37
CA ASP A 176 2.81 10.08 -18.72
C ASP A 176 2.17 8.80 -19.31
N ARG A 177 2.12 8.71 -20.64
CA ARG A 177 1.65 7.49 -21.33
C ARG A 177 2.52 6.27 -20.98
N GLN A 178 3.85 6.42 -20.93
CA GLN A 178 4.76 5.34 -20.53
C GLN A 178 4.53 4.89 -19.08
N LEU A 179 4.27 5.84 -18.17
CA LEU A 179 3.92 5.53 -16.79
C LEU A 179 2.62 4.73 -16.71
N LEU A 180 1.57 5.16 -17.40
CA LEU A 180 0.30 4.46 -17.45
C LEU A 180 0.44 3.02 -17.98
N VAL A 181 1.17 2.83 -19.08
CA VAL A 181 1.48 1.50 -19.61
C VAL A 181 2.22 0.65 -18.57
N THR A 182 3.20 1.24 -17.89
CA THR A 182 4.00 0.55 -16.87
C THR A 182 3.13 0.11 -15.69
N LEU A 183 2.22 0.97 -15.23
CA LEU A 183 1.30 0.65 -14.13
C LEU A 183 0.29 -0.44 -14.53
N LEU A 184 -0.27 -0.40 -15.74
CA LEU A 184 -1.15 -1.46 -16.24
C LEU A 184 -0.40 -2.79 -16.40
N ASN A 185 0.82 -2.78 -16.93
CA ASN A 185 1.66 -3.99 -17.03
C ASN A 185 1.98 -4.56 -15.64
N ARG A 186 2.31 -3.69 -14.68
CA ARG A 186 2.54 -4.09 -13.30
C ARG A 186 1.31 -4.72 -12.69
N ARG A 187 0.14 -4.11 -12.87
CA ARG A 187 -1.13 -4.65 -12.38
C ARG A 187 -1.44 -6.02 -12.97
N ALA A 188 -1.26 -6.19 -14.27
CA ALA A 188 -1.49 -7.46 -14.95
C ALA A 188 -0.57 -8.56 -14.42
N ARG A 189 0.69 -8.23 -14.06
CA ARG A 189 1.66 -9.15 -13.48
C ARG A 189 1.36 -9.47 -12.01
N ASP A 190 1.09 -8.45 -11.20
CA ASP A 190 0.98 -8.57 -9.73
C ASP A 190 -0.47 -8.88 -9.28
N GLY A 191 -1.45 -8.81 -10.18
CA GLY A 191 -2.88 -9.01 -9.93
C GLY A 191 -3.57 -7.79 -9.30
N SER A 192 -2.83 -6.92 -8.63
CA SER A 192 -3.30 -5.67 -8.02
C SER A 192 -2.22 -4.60 -8.06
N LEU A 193 -2.62 -3.36 -7.77
CA LEU A 193 -1.69 -2.25 -7.55
C LEU A 193 -1.79 -1.77 -6.11
N PRO A 194 -0.69 -1.30 -5.50
CA PRO A 194 -0.75 -0.48 -4.31
C PRO A 194 -1.72 0.69 -4.52
N SER A 195 -2.53 1.00 -3.50
CA SER A 195 -3.61 2.00 -3.59
C SER A 195 -3.14 3.35 -4.15
N ALA A 196 -1.98 3.85 -3.73
CA ALA A 196 -1.42 5.10 -4.25
C ALA A 196 -1.11 5.08 -5.77
N LEU A 197 -0.72 3.92 -6.32
CA LEU A 197 -0.52 3.75 -7.76
C LEU A 197 -1.86 3.60 -8.50
N ALA A 198 -2.82 2.88 -7.91
CA ALA A 198 -4.15 2.70 -8.48
C ALA A 198 -4.90 4.03 -8.62
N VAL A 199 -4.81 4.89 -7.59
CA VAL A 199 -5.40 6.24 -7.58
C VAL A 199 -4.90 7.09 -8.75
N TYR A 200 -3.66 6.88 -9.22
CA TYR A 200 -3.14 7.61 -10.37
C TYR A 200 -3.83 7.25 -11.68
N ILE A 201 -4.01 5.95 -11.97
CA ILE A 201 -4.76 5.54 -13.17
C ILE A 201 -6.21 6.01 -13.08
N GLN A 202 -6.81 5.88 -11.89
CA GLN A 202 -8.18 6.30 -11.67
C GLN A 202 -8.35 7.81 -11.88
N SER A 203 -7.45 8.65 -11.35
CA SER A 203 -7.58 10.11 -11.52
C SER A 203 -7.50 10.52 -12.98
N ARG A 204 -6.67 9.83 -13.78
CA ARG A 204 -6.61 10.01 -15.24
C ARG A 204 -7.90 9.57 -15.93
N ALA A 205 -8.49 8.47 -15.49
CA ALA A 205 -9.78 8.00 -15.97
C ALA A 205 -10.92 8.98 -15.61
N ASN A 206 -10.99 9.45 -14.38
CA ASN A 206 -12.04 10.37 -13.95
C ASN A 206 -11.93 11.74 -14.63
N SER A 207 -10.71 12.16 -14.98
CA SER A 207 -10.46 13.44 -15.66
C SER A 207 -10.56 13.34 -17.19
N ALA A 208 -10.96 12.19 -17.75
CA ALA A 208 -10.99 11.94 -19.20
C ALA A 208 -9.64 12.17 -19.92
N THR A 209 -8.52 12.02 -19.20
CA THR A 209 -7.16 12.25 -19.73
C THR A 209 -6.42 10.95 -20.02
N LEU A 210 -7.03 9.80 -19.72
CA LEU A 210 -6.47 8.49 -20.05
C LEU A 210 -6.57 8.24 -21.56
N PRO A 211 -5.46 7.91 -22.27
CA PRO A 211 -5.53 7.57 -23.69
C PRO A 211 -6.53 6.44 -23.96
N SER A 212 -7.31 6.55 -25.03
CA SER A 212 -8.44 5.65 -25.31
C SER A 212 -8.04 4.18 -25.35
N ASP A 213 -6.90 3.85 -25.96
CA ASP A 213 -6.37 2.50 -26.02
C ASP A 213 -6.03 1.92 -24.64
N LEU A 214 -5.49 2.75 -23.74
CA LEU A 214 -5.19 2.37 -22.36
C LEU A 214 -6.46 2.29 -21.50
N ALA A 215 -7.45 3.14 -21.77
CA ALA A 215 -8.75 3.07 -21.10
C ALA A 215 -9.49 1.79 -21.44
N THR A 216 -9.53 1.39 -22.72
CA THR A 216 -10.13 0.11 -23.14
C THR A 216 -9.45 -1.06 -22.45
N ARG A 217 -8.11 -1.08 -22.42
CA ARG A 217 -7.33 -2.11 -21.72
C ARG A 217 -7.62 -2.13 -20.22
N TRP A 218 -7.59 -0.96 -19.57
CA TRP A 218 -7.82 -0.84 -18.14
C TRP A 218 -9.21 -1.35 -17.75
N LEU A 219 -10.26 -0.94 -18.47
CA LEU A 219 -11.62 -1.44 -18.27
C LEU A 219 -11.71 -2.96 -18.49
N ALA A 220 -10.96 -3.49 -19.46
CA ALA A 220 -10.93 -4.93 -19.71
C ALA A 220 -10.27 -5.74 -18.60
N GLU A 221 -9.27 -5.18 -17.92
CA GLU A 221 -8.64 -5.80 -16.76
C GLU A 221 -9.49 -5.68 -15.48
N LEU A 222 -10.45 -4.76 -15.44
CA LEU A 222 -11.30 -4.50 -14.27
C LEU A 222 -12.53 -5.41 -14.21
N PHE A 223 -13.13 -5.70 -15.35
CA PHE A 223 -14.40 -6.41 -15.44
C PHE A 223 -14.36 -7.45 -16.55
N ASP A 224 -14.61 -8.69 -16.16
CA ASP A 224 -14.91 -9.79 -17.06
C ASP A 224 -16.37 -10.19 -16.87
N ALA A 225 -17.04 -10.54 -17.96
CA ALA A 225 -18.43 -10.98 -17.90
C ALA A 225 -18.64 -12.15 -18.85
N ARG A 226 -19.62 -13.00 -18.51
CA ARG A 226 -20.00 -14.15 -19.31
C ARG A 226 -21.49 -14.39 -19.24
N LEU A 227 -22.05 -14.81 -20.37
CA LEU A 227 -23.41 -15.31 -20.46
C LEU A 227 -23.42 -16.80 -20.10
N ILE A 228 -24.22 -17.16 -19.09
CA ILE A 228 -24.49 -18.51 -18.67
C ILE A 228 -25.95 -18.82 -19.01
N THR A 229 -26.12 -19.84 -19.83
CA THR A 229 -27.41 -20.39 -20.24
C THR A 229 -27.20 -21.88 -20.51
N PRO A 230 -28.19 -22.76 -20.27
CA PRO A 230 -28.05 -24.18 -20.55
C PRO A 230 -27.84 -24.43 -22.05
N GLU A 231 -27.21 -25.54 -22.39
CA GLU A 231 -27.03 -25.95 -23.79
C GLU A 231 -28.34 -26.43 -24.43
N SER A 232 -29.24 -27.02 -23.63
CA SER A 232 -30.55 -27.49 -24.08
C SER A 232 -31.61 -27.38 -22.98
N VAL A 233 -32.87 -27.20 -23.37
CA VAL A 233 -34.06 -27.22 -22.49
C VAL A 233 -35.22 -27.95 -23.17
N GLU A 234 -36.21 -28.42 -22.43
CA GLU A 234 -37.44 -28.92 -23.04
C GLU A 234 -38.42 -27.78 -23.40
N ALA A 235 -39.21 -27.97 -24.44
CA ALA A 235 -40.25 -27.03 -24.85
C ALA A 235 -41.26 -26.84 -23.71
N GLY A 236 -41.52 -25.59 -23.36
CA GLY A 236 -42.36 -25.23 -22.22
C GLY A 236 -41.59 -25.15 -20.89
N GLU A 237 -40.29 -25.43 -20.85
CA GLU A 237 -39.47 -25.10 -19.67
C GLU A 237 -38.97 -23.64 -19.71
N ARG A 238 -38.49 -23.17 -18.55
CA ARG A 238 -37.87 -21.85 -18.43
C ARG A 238 -36.38 -21.97 -18.72
N ILE A 239 -35.89 -21.17 -19.65
CA ILE A 239 -34.48 -21.01 -19.96
C ILE A 239 -33.91 -19.96 -19.02
N PRO A 240 -33.02 -20.33 -18.07
CA PRO A 240 -32.30 -19.34 -17.29
C PRO A 240 -31.27 -18.63 -18.17
N ILE A 241 -31.23 -17.31 -18.04
CA ILE A 241 -30.34 -16.40 -18.73
C ILE A 241 -29.64 -15.58 -17.66
N ASP A 242 -28.44 -16.02 -17.30
CA ASP A 242 -27.64 -15.39 -16.25
C ASP A 242 -26.43 -14.71 -16.87
N ILE A 243 -26.19 -13.46 -16.53
CA ILE A 243 -24.95 -12.77 -16.87
C ILE A 243 -24.13 -12.71 -15.59
N ILE A 244 -23.06 -13.49 -15.56
CA ILE A 244 -22.12 -13.48 -14.45
C ILE A 244 -21.01 -12.49 -14.75
N GLY A 245 -20.84 -11.52 -13.87
CA GLY A 245 -19.74 -10.56 -13.89
C GLY A 245 -18.73 -10.91 -12.80
N ARG A 246 -17.45 -10.74 -13.13
CA ARG A 246 -16.33 -10.87 -12.21
C ARG A 246 -15.52 -9.58 -12.24
N PHE A 247 -15.49 -8.92 -11.10
CA PHE A 247 -14.63 -7.77 -10.88
C PHE A 247 -13.27 -8.20 -10.37
N SER A 248 -12.22 -7.61 -10.91
CA SER A 248 -10.86 -7.83 -10.44
C SER A 248 -10.71 -7.41 -8.97
N ALA A 249 -10.10 -8.26 -8.14
CA ALA A 249 -9.81 -7.95 -6.74
C ALA A 249 -8.89 -6.72 -6.57
N GLY A 250 -8.15 -6.37 -7.62
CA GLY A 250 -7.33 -5.16 -7.70
C GLY A 250 -8.13 -3.85 -7.81
N TRP A 251 -9.46 -3.89 -7.68
CA TRP A 251 -10.31 -2.70 -7.58
C TRP A 251 -10.19 -1.98 -6.22
N THR A 252 -9.73 -2.67 -5.17
CA THR A 252 -9.63 -2.09 -3.82
C THR A 252 -8.75 -0.82 -3.82
N GLY A 253 -9.36 0.35 -3.66
CA GLY A 253 -8.68 1.65 -3.71
C GLY A 253 -9.29 2.68 -4.68
N VAL A 254 -10.34 2.31 -5.41
CA VAL A 254 -11.06 3.23 -6.31
C VAL A 254 -12.16 3.97 -5.52
N ALA A 255 -12.16 5.30 -5.54
CA ALA A 255 -13.14 6.12 -4.81
C ALA A 255 -14.56 6.06 -5.39
N ASP A 256 -14.70 5.71 -6.68
CA ASP A 256 -16.00 5.65 -7.36
C ASP A 256 -16.48 4.19 -7.48
N GLU A 257 -17.79 4.00 -7.32
CA GLU A 257 -18.42 2.71 -7.50
C GLU A 257 -18.55 2.38 -8.99
N PRO A 258 -18.04 1.23 -9.46
CA PRO A 258 -18.26 0.80 -10.83
C PRO A 258 -19.74 0.53 -11.07
N GLN A 259 -20.17 0.76 -12.30
CA GLN A 259 -21.53 0.43 -12.71
C GLN A 259 -21.52 -0.49 -13.92
N VAL A 260 -22.48 -1.41 -13.94
CA VAL A 260 -22.75 -2.26 -15.08
C VAL A 260 -24.15 -1.92 -15.58
N LEU A 261 -24.20 -1.56 -16.86
CA LEU A 261 -25.43 -1.31 -17.60
C LEU A 261 -25.70 -2.51 -18.49
N LEU A 262 -26.89 -3.08 -18.39
CA LEU A 262 -27.38 -4.04 -19.35
C LEU A 262 -28.39 -3.36 -20.26
N CYS A 263 -28.03 -3.20 -21.54
CA CYS A 263 -28.87 -2.52 -22.54
C CYS A 263 -29.97 -3.42 -23.09
N GLY A 264 -29.93 -4.72 -22.81
CA GLY A 264 -30.97 -5.65 -23.22
C GLY A 264 -30.45 -7.06 -23.47
N VAL A 265 -31.40 -7.99 -23.50
CA VAL A 265 -31.22 -9.37 -23.94
C VAL A 265 -32.20 -9.58 -25.08
N THR A 266 -31.73 -10.13 -26.19
CA THR A 266 -32.57 -10.51 -27.32
C THR A 266 -32.58 -12.03 -27.47
N ILE A 267 -33.71 -12.56 -27.93
CA ILE A 267 -33.89 -13.97 -28.28
C ILE A 267 -34.40 -14.01 -29.71
N ASP A 268 -33.62 -14.63 -30.60
CA ASP A 268 -33.86 -14.66 -32.05
C ASP A 268 -34.13 -13.26 -32.64
N GLY A 269 -33.34 -12.27 -32.17
CA GLY A 269 -33.47 -10.87 -32.58
C GLY A 269 -34.63 -10.09 -31.96
N SER A 270 -35.50 -10.75 -31.17
CA SER A 270 -36.60 -10.09 -30.45
C SER A 270 -36.17 -9.67 -29.05
N GLU A 271 -36.42 -8.41 -28.66
CA GLU A 271 -36.05 -7.90 -27.33
C GLU A 271 -36.90 -8.56 -26.23
N VAL A 272 -36.24 -9.07 -25.19
CA VAL A 272 -36.92 -9.65 -24.02
C VAL A 272 -37.48 -8.51 -23.18
N ALA A 273 -38.75 -8.62 -22.78
CA ALA A 273 -39.40 -7.60 -21.95
C ALA A 273 -38.63 -7.40 -20.64
N GLN A 274 -38.45 -6.13 -20.22
CA GLN A 274 -37.70 -5.76 -19.00
C GLN A 274 -36.21 -6.15 -19.01
N SER A 275 -35.61 -6.42 -20.18
CA SER A 275 -34.20 -6.79 -20.27
C SER A 275 -33.22 -5.62 -20.12
N ARG A 276 -33.72 -4.37 -20.16
CA ARG A 276 -32.94 -3.17 -19.84
C ARG A 276 -32.83 -3.02 -18.34
N TRP A 277 -31.61 -3.09 -17.84
CA TRP A 277 -31.31 -3.12 -16.41
C TRP A 277 -30.09 -2.24 -16.12
N GLU A 278 -30.25 -1.31 -15.18
CA GLU A 278 -29.16 -0.49 -14.66
C GLU A 278 -28.95 -0.87 -13.19
N ARG A 279 -27.78 -1.37 -12.83
CA ARG A 279 -27.45 -1.62 -11.42
C ARG A 279 -26.09 -1.07 -11.05
N PRO A 280 -26.00 -0.25 -9.98
CA PRO A 280 -24.72 -0.01 -9.35
C PRO A 280 -24.19 -1.36 -8.84
N VAL A 281 -22.90 -1.62 -9.07
CA VAL A 281 -22.29 -2.81 -8.50
C VAL A 281 -21.67 -2.42 -7.18
N ALA A 282 -22.27 -2.93 -6.10
CA ALA A 282 -21.69 -2.79 -4.78
C ALA A 282 -20.28 -3.41 -4.75
N THR A 283 -19.30 -2.67 -4.23
CA THR A 283 -17.90 -3.10 -4.14
C THR A 283 -17.69 -4.38 -3.33
N SER A 284 -18.64 -4.72 -2.46
CA SER A 284 -18.70 -5.98 -1.72
C SER A 284 -18.86 -7.23 -2.60
N LEU A 285 -19.16 -7.06 -3.89
CA LEU A 285 -19.31 -8.16 -4.86
C LEU A 285 -18.02 -8.51 -5.60
N PHE A 286 -16.91 -7.83 -5.34
CA PHE A 286 -15.65 -8.04 -6.08
C PHE A 286 -14.94 -9.36 -5.75
N GLY A 287 -14.28 -9.93 -6.75
CA GLY A 287 -13.59 -11.22 -6.63
C GLY A 287 -14.51 -12.45 -6.58
N LEU A 288 -15.82 -12.27 -6.57
CA LEU A 288 -16.81 -13.34 -6.61
C LEU A 288 -17.48 -13.40 -7.99
N ASP A 289 -17.63 -14.60 -8.53
CA ASP A 289 -18.51 -14.84 -9.68
C ASP A 289 -19.96 -14.65 -9.22
N ARG A 290 -20.58 -13.54 -9.60
CA ARG A 290 -21.98 -13.25 -9.23
C ARG A 290 -22.81 -12.91 -10.45
N ALA A 291 -24.06 -13.36 -10.44
CA ALA A 291 -25.05 -12.93 -11.41
C ALA A 291 -25.28 -11.42 -11.25
N VAL A 292 -24.85 -10.66 -12.26
CA VAL A 292 -25.13 -9.23 -12.40
C VAL A 292 -26.54 -9.05 -12.99
N PHE A 293 -27.01 -10.05 -13.74
CA PHE A 293 -28.37 -10.15 -14.25
C PHE A 293 -28.81 -11.62 -14.22
N ALA A 294 -30.08 -11.85 -13.88
CA ALA A 294 -30.72 -13.15 -13.93
C ALA A 294 -32.14 -12.97 -14.46
N HIS A 295 -32.46 -13.68 -15.54
CA HIS A 295 -33.78 -13.70 -16.14
C HIS A 295 -34.15 -15.12 -16.56
N SER A 296 -35.44 -15.38 -16.74
CA SER A 296 -35.90 -16.67 -17.25
C SER A 296 -36.97 -16.47 -18.30
N GLN A 297 -36.72 -16.98 -19.51
CA GLN A 297 -37.70 -16.93 -20.61
C GLN A 297 -38.29 -18.32 -20.84
N ARG A 298 -39.60 -18.39 -21.08
CA ARG A 298 -40.27 -19.62 -21.52
C ARG A 298 -40.44 -19.60 -23.03
N THR A 299 -40.20 -20.73 -23.68
CA THR A 299 -40.49 -20.93 -25.12
C THR A 299 -41.21 -22.26 -25.32
N GLU A 300 -42.28 -22.24 -26.11
CA GLU A 300 -43.08 -23.44 -26.42
C GLU A 300 -42.68 -24.07 -27.76
N LYS A 301 -41.91 -23.35 -28.58
CA LYS A 301 -41.54 -23.80 -29.92
C LYS A 301 -40.21 -24.57 -29.84
N PRO A 302 -40.19 -25.87 -30.22
CA PRO A 302 -38.95 -26.61 -30.38
C PRO A 302 -38.09 -26.00 -31.49
N GLY A 303 -36.78 -26.10 -31.36
CA GLY A 303 -35.80 -25.56 -32.31
C GLY A 303 -34.58 -24.97 -31.63
N THR A 304 -33.63 -24.50 -32.43
CA THR A 304 -32.48 -23.74 -31.91
C THR A 304 -32.86 -22.28 -31.76
N ILE A 305 -32.68 -21.74 -30.57
CA ILE A 305 -32.84 -20.31 -30.30
C ILE A 305 -31.46 -19.69 -30.05
N THR A 306 -31.29 -18.43 -30.45
CA THR A 306 -30.08 -17.63 -30.20
C THR A 306 -30.39 -16.57 -29.17
N ILE A 307 -29.63 -16.59 -28.07
CA ILE A 307 -29.70 -15.61 -26.99
C ILE A 307 -28.51 -14.67 -27.13
N GLU A 308 -28.78 -13.39 -27.37
CA GLU A 308 -27.76 -12.34 -27.34
C GLU A 308 -27.96 -11.44 -26.14
N ALA A 309 -26.87 -11.10 -25.45
CA ALA A 309 -26.87 -10.13 -24.37
C ALA A 309 -25.89 -9.01 -24.71
N ARG A 310 -26.33 -7.76 -24.57
CA ARG A 310 -25.49 -6.58 -24.82
C ARG A 310 -25.54 -5.64 -23.62
N GLY A 311 -24.38 -5.17 -23.21
CA GLY A 311 -24.28 -4.24 -22.10
C GLY A 311 -23.01 -3.40 -22.16
N TRP A 312 -22.87 -2.54 -21.18
CA TRP A 312 -21.76 -1.64 -21.02
C TRP A 312 -21.26 -1.72 -19.59
N PHE A 313 -19.94 -1.76 -19.46
CA PHE A 313 -19.26 -1.57 -18.20
C PHE A 313 -18.64 -0.18 -18.19
N PHE A 314 -18.91 0.62 -17.16
CA PHE A 314 -18.33 1.95 -17.04
C PHE A 314 -17.92 2.31 -15.62
N VAL A 315 -17.04 3.30 -15.52
CA VAL A 315 -16.45 3.77 -14.27
C VAL A 315 -16.56 5.29 -14.22
N GLY A 316 -17.16 5.83 -13.15
CA GLY A 316 -17.33 7.27 -12.93
C GLY A 316 -18.55 7.59 -12.06
N GLN A 317 -18.67 8.86 -11.63
CA GLN A 317 -19.83 9.32 -10.86
C GLN A 317 -21.07 9.45 -11.76
N PRO A 318 -22.15 8.70 -11.49
CA PRO A 318 -23.36 8.68 -12.30
C PRO A 318 -24.41 9.62 -11.70
N ASP A 319 -24.01 10.82 -11.27
CA ASP A 319 -24.97 11.86 -10.89
C ASP A 319 -25.87 12.25 -12.07
N GLN A 320 -25.50 11.84 -13.29
CA GLN A 320 -26.31 11.94 -14.49
C GLN A 320 -26.87 10.57 -14.87
N ARG A 321 -28.21 10.49 -15.00
CA ARG A 321 -28.89 9.33 -15.61
C ARG A 321 -28.29 9.07 -16.99
N VAL A 322 -27.93 7.81 -17.24
CA VAL A 322 -27.53 7.37 -18.59
C VAL A 322 -28.73 7.59 -19.51
N THR A 323 -28.53 8.38 -20.56
CA THR A 323 -29.53 8.54 -21.62
C THR A 323 -29.22 7.55 -22.74
N TYR A 324 -30.20 7.17 -23.55
CA TYR A 324 -30.01 6.22 -24.63
C TYR A 324 -30.33 6.89 -25.96
N ASP A 325 -29.52 6.61 -26.98
CA ASP A 325 -29.84 7.03 -28.34
C ASP A 325 -30.96 6.16 -28.95
N ALA A 326 -31.39 6.51 -30.17
CA ALA A 326 -32.43 5.77 -30.89
C ALA A 326 -32.05 4.31 -31.20
N LEU A 327 -30.76 3.95 -31.13
CA LEU A 327 -30.23 2.61 -31.35
C LEU A 327 -30.06 1.82 -30.04
N GLY A 328 -30.42 2.42 -28.90
CA GLY A 328 -30.28 1.80 -27.58
C GLY A 328 -28.84 1.84 -27.03
N SER A 329 -27.95 2.60 -27.64
CA SER A 329 -26.60 2.84 -27.11
C SER A 329 -26.64 3.92 -26.03
N PRO A 330 -25.94 3.73 -24.90
CA PRO A 330 -25.88 4.74 -23.87
C PRO A 330 -25.13 5.97 -24.38
N THR A 331 -25.77 7.13 -24.26
CA THR A 331 -25.13 8.44 -24.38
C THR A 331 -24.52 8.75 -23.03
N LEU A 332 -23.20 8.56 -22.95
CA LEU A 332 -22.43 8.70 -21.73
C LEU A 332 -22.02 10.18 -21.54
N PRO A 333 -21.99 10.67 -20.28
CA PRO A 333 -21.46 12.00 -19.98
C PRO A 333 -20.03 12.15 -20.52
N MET A 334 -19.65 13.39 -20.89
CA MET A 334 -18.24 13.70 -21.09
C MET A 334 -17.51 13.32 -19.79
N ASN A 335 -16.48 12.48 -19.88
CA ASN A 335 -15.67 11.94 -18.78
C ASN A 335 -16.03 10.55 -18.23
N VAL A 336 -16.95 9.82 -18.87
CA VAL A 336 -17.17 8.40 -18.53
C VAL A 336 -16.48 7.50 -19.56
N TYR A 337 -15.55 6.68 -19.09
CA TYR A 337 -15.01 5.58 -19.89
C TYR A 337 -15.95 4.40 -19.79
N ALA A 338 -16.39 3.89 -20.94
CA ALA A 338 -17.19 2.70 -21.02
C ALA A 338 -16.64 1.70 -22.03
N ARG A 339 -16.87 0.43 -21.72
CA ARG A 339 -16.52 -0.70 -22.57
C ARG A 339 -17.81 -1.46 -22.88
N PRO A 340 -18.19 -1.60 -24.16
CA PRO A 340 -19.28 -2.48 -24.52
C PRO A 340 -18.84 -3.93 -24.33
N PHE A 341 -19.79 -4.77 -23.94
CA PHE A 341 -19.65 -6.22 -23.98
C PHE A 341 -20.88 -6.82 -24.66
N SER A 342 -20.64 -7.88 -25.44
CA SER A 342 -21.70 -8.61 -26.12
C SER A 342 -21.41 -10.10 -26.02
N PHE A 343 -22.44 -10.87 -25.72
CA PHE A 343 -22.40 -12.32 -25.69
C PHE A 343 -23.46 -12.89 -26.62
N SER A 344 -23.19 -14.02 -27.24
CA SER A 344 -24.15 -14.79 -28.02
C SER A 344 -24.01 -16.27 -27.67
N ARG A 345 -25.14 -16.93 -27.40
CA ARG A 345 -25.20 -18.37 -27.10
C ARG A 345 -26.43 -18.96 -27.78
N THR A 346 -26.27 -20.16 -28.32
CA THR A 346 -27.38 -20.95 -28.86
C THR A 346 -27.87 -21.96 -27.84
N VAL A 347 -29.18 -22.10 -27.70
CA VAL A 347 -29.83 -23.09 -26.83
C VAL A 347 -30.72 -23.98 -27.68
N GLU A 348 -30.60 -25.30 -27.50
CA GLU A 348 -31.46 -26.27 -28.17
C GLU A 348 -32.75 -26.48 -27.36
N VAL A 349 -33.90 -26.12 -27.93
CA VAL A 349 -35.22 -26.39 -27.35
C VAL A 349 -35.75 -27.71 -27.91
N ARG A 350 -35.73 -28.76 -27.09
CA ARG A 350 -36.20 -30.09 -27.46
C ARG A 350 -37.71 -30.18 -27.37
N PRO A 351 -38.39 -31.02 -28.18
CA PRO A 351 -39.80 -31.29 -28.00
C PRO A 351 -40.08 -31.77 -26.57
N ALA A 352 -41.17 -31.30 -25.97
CA ALA A 352 -41.59 -31.80 -24.67
C ALA A 352 -41.81 -33.31 -24.76
N LEU A 353 -41.20 -34.08 -23.85
CA LEU A 353 -41.48 -35.50 -23.77
C LEU A 353 -42.99 -35.68 -23.53
N PRO A 354 -43.65 -36.61 -24.24
CA PRO A 354 -45.07 -36.86 -24.02
C PRO A 354 -45.25 -37.20 -22.55
N SER A 355 -45.95 -36.34 -21.81
CA SER A 355 -46.32 -36.58 -20.42
C SER A 355 -46.94 -37.96 -20.36
N THR A 356 -46.21 -38.93 -19.80
CA THR A 356 -46.80 -40.20 -19.39
C THR A 356 -47.76 -39.84 -18.29
N LYS A 357 -49.01 -39.56 -18.68
CA LYS A 357 -50.14 -39.48 -17.76
C LYS A 357 -50.14 -40.80 -17.02
N ASN A 358 -49.58 -40.81 -15.81
CA ASN A 358 -49.79 -41.87 -14.85
C ASN A 358 -51.29 -41.88 -14.59
N GLY A 359 -52.00 -42.80 -15.24
CA GLY A 359 -53.39 -43.07 -14.96
C GLY A 359 -53.50 -43.57 -13.52
N THR A 360 -54.02 -42.71 -12.65
CA THR A 360 -54.65 -43.09 -11.39
C THR A 360 -56.15 -43.13 -11.58
#